data_AF-A0AA95F9T7-F1
#
_entry.id   AF-A0AA95F9T7-F1
#
_cell.length_a   1.000
_cell.length_b   1.000
_cell.length_c   1.000
_cell.angle_alpha   90.00
_cell.angle_beta   90.00
_cell.angle_gamma   90.00
#
_symmetry.space_group_name_H-M   'P 1'
#
loop_
_entity.id
_entity.type
_entity.pdbx_description
1 polymer ?
#
loop_
_entity_poly.entity_id
_entity_poly.type
_entity_poly.pdbx_seq_one_letter_code
_entity_poly.pdbx_strand_id
1 'polypeptide(L)'
;MIRALSLAAALALLPVSAAVAEESRTAAEVQLEAAAAAFEAKMEEFGERAEAIQDDDALDDTTKGLRVAALWAEYQPHVTAFTTMATAQAGEIASQALAEIDIDAVVAESLAGVAPMVHGMASNSAWAQADPDQMVTYGLMADYAVAQSQDALDEVDAAFMIPPAPPAPPAEPARPAEPAKI
;
A
#
# COMPACT_ATOMS: atom_id res chain seq x y z
N MET A 1 -13.90 16.15 -22.36
CA MET A 1 -13.39 15.07 -23.23
C MET A 1 -11.85 14.95 -23.18
N ILE A 2 -11.22 15.06 -21.99
CA ILE A 2 -9.74 15.11 -21.85
C ILE A 2 -9.18 13.84 -21.19
N ARG A 3 -10.02 13.00 -20.57
CA ARG A 3 -9.60 11.79 -19.83
C ARG A 3 -9.32 10.55 -20.70
N ALA A 4 -9.68 10.58 -21.99
CA ALA A 4 -9.49 9.42 -22.87
C ALA A 4 -8.10 9.38 -23.54
N LEU A 5 -7.39 10.51 -23.58
CA LEU A 5 -6.09 10.62 -24.25
C LEU A 5 -4.94 10.05 -23.39
N SER A 6 -5.06 10.04 -22.05
CA SER A 6 -4.01 9.50 -21.17
C SER A 6 -3.98 7.96 -21.15
N LEU A 7 -5.13 7.31 -21.31
CA LEU A 7 -5.22 5.84 -21.28
C LEU A 7 -4.68 5.23 -22.59
N ALA A 8 -4.91 5.88 -23.73
CA ALA A 8 -4.41 5.43 -25.03
C ALA A 8 -2.88 5.54 -25.14
N ALA A 9 -2.28 6.58 -24.56
CA ALA A 9 -0.82 6.72 -24.47
C ALA A 9 -0.20 5.64 -23.55
N ALA A 10 -0.83 5.35 -22.41
CA ALA A 10 -0.41 4.28 -21.51
C ALA A 10 -0.55 2.88 -22.15
N LEU A 11 -1.58 2.66 -22.97
CA LEU A 11 -1.79 1.40 -23.70
C LEU A 11 -0.86 1.23 -24.91
N ALA A 12 -0.31 2.31 -25.47
CA ALA A 12 0.61 2.27 -26.60
C ALA A 12 2.06 1.89 -26.21
N LEU A 13 2.43 2.02 -24.93
CA LEU A 13 3.76 1.65 -24.40
C LEU A 13 3.84 0.20 -23.90
N LEU A 14 2.70 -0.44 -23.61
CA LEU A 14 2.66 -1.84 -23.16
C LEU A 14 3.20 -2.90 -24.16
N PRO A 15 3.05 -2.77 -25.49
CA PRO A 15 3.48 -3.83 -26.39
C PRO A 15 5.01 -3.89 -26.58
N VAL A 16 5.75 -2.82 -26.28
CA VAL A 16 7.22 -2.81 -26.38
C VAL A 16 7.85 -3.45 -25.14
N SER A 17 7.21 -3.33 -23.96
CA SER A 17 7.67 -4.02 -22.74
C SER A 17 7.40 -5.53 -22.73
N ALA A 18 6.42 -6.00 -23.52
CA ALA A 18 6.13 -7.44 -23.62
C ALA A 18 7.13 -8.21 -24.50
N ALA A 19 7.72 -7.54 -25.51
CA ALA A 19 8.63 -8.18 -26.47
C ALA A 19 10.08 -8.30 -25.97
N VAL A 20 10.50 -7.47 -25.00
CA VAL A 20 11.87 -7.52 -24.43
C VAL A 20 11.93 -8.40 -23.17
N ALA A 21 10.80 -8.65 -22.52
CA ALA A 21 10.72 -9.55 -21.36
C ALA A 21 10.86 -11.05 -21.72
N GLU A 22 10.70 -11.42 -22.99
CA GLU A 22 10.72 -12.83 -23.42
C GLU A 22 12.14 -13.36 -23.70
N GLU A 23 13.17 -12.50 -23.90
CA GLU A 23 14.46 -12.95 -24.46
C GLU A 23 15.59 -13.19 -23.43
N SER A 24 15.38 -12.92 -22.15
CA SER A 24 16.38 -13.29 -21.13
C SER A 24 15.74 -13.60 -19.78
N ARG A 25 15.24 -14.84 -19.65
CA ARG A 25 14.92 -15.42 -18.34
C ARG A 25 16.11 -15.20 -17.41
N THR A 26 15.94 -14.38 -16.37
CA THR A 26 17.07 -13.99 -15.53
C THR A 26 17.47 -15.15 -14.62
N ALA A 27 18.71 -15.16 -14.12
CA ALA A 27 19.14 -16.19 -13.18
C ALA A 27 18.30 -16.19 -11.88
N ALA A 28 17.68 -15.06 -11.53
CA ALA A 28 16.75 -14.93 -10.42
C ALA A 28 15.41 -15.65 -10.72
N GLU A 29 14.88 -15.54 -11.93
CA GLU A 29 13.66 -16.23 -12.35
C GLU A 29 13.83 -17.75 -12.40
N VAL A 30 14.97 -18.24 -12.88
CA VAL A 30 15.29 -19.68 -12.89
C VAL A 30 15.39 -20.23 -11.46
N GLN A 31 16.00 -19.48 -10.55
CA GLN A 31 16.08 -19.86 -9.14
C GLN A 31 14.70 -19.82 -8.46
N LEU A 32 13.86 -18.83 -8.79
CA LEU A 32 12.50 -18.73 -8.27
C LEU A 32 11.66 -19.93 -8.69
N GLU A 33 11.73 -20.31 -9.97
CA GLU A 33 11.00 -21.44 -10.53
C GLU A 33 11.44 -22.78 -9.90
N ALA A 34 12.75 -22.99 -9.76
CA ALA A 34 13.28 -24.19 -9.10
C ALA A 34 12.87 -24.29 -7.63
N ALA A 35 12.89 -23.17 -6.91
CA ALA A 35 12.50 -23.14 -5.52
C ALA A 35 10.98 -23.22 -5.31
N ALA A 36 10.18 -22.70 -6.26
CA ALA A 36 8.74 -22.91 -6.30
C ALA A 36 8.40 -24.38 -6.49
N ALA A 37 9.05 -25.08 -7.43
CA ALA A 37 8.87 -26.52 -7.62
C ALA A 37 9.24 -27.33 -6.36
N ALA A 38 10.32 -26.96 -5.67
CA ALA A 38 10.71 -27.59 -4.42
C ALA A 38 9.70 -27.32 -3.28
N PHE A 39 9.14 -26.11 -3.23
CA PHE A 39 8.09 -25.75 -2.28
C PHE A 39 6.78 -26.51 -2.55
N GLU A 40 6.36 -26.60 -3.81
CA GLU A 40 5.19 -27.37 -4.23
C GLU A 40 5.31 -28.83 -3.83
N ALA A 41 6.44 -29.48 -4.12
CA ALA A 41 6.69 -30.87 -3.72
C ALA A 41 6.60 -31.06 -2.20
N LYS A 42 7.04 -30.06 -1.42
CA LYS A 42 6.91 -30.10 0.04
C LYS A 42 5.47 -29.91 0.50
N MET A 43 4.71 -29.03 -0.15
CA MET A 43 3.30 -28.83 0.16
C MET A 43 2.43 -30.05 -0.22
N GLU A 44 2.81 -30.77 -1.28
CA GLU A 44 2.21 -32.04 -1.65
C GLU A 44 2.49 -33.12 -0.60
N GLU A 45 3.74 -33.28 -0.15
CA GLU A 45 4.11 -34.19 0.93
C GLU A 45 3.36 -33.88 2.24
N PHE A 46 3.19 -32.58 2.57
CA PHE A 46 2.36 -32.14 3.68
C PHE A 46 0.90 -32.59 3.51
N GLY A 47 0.33 -32.41 2.31
CA GLY A 47 -1.03 -32.81 1.97
C GLY A 47 -1.25 -34.31 2.17
N GLU A 48 -0.38 -35.14 1.60
CA GLU A 48 -0.44 -36.60 1.75
C GLU A 48 -0.36 -37.03 3.22
N ARG A 49 0.55 -36.42 3.99
CA ARG A 49 0.70 -36.74 5.43
C ARG A 49 -0.50 -36.26 6.25
N ALA A 50 -1.09 -35.12 5.91
CA ALA A 50 -2.29 -34.62 6.56
C ALA A 50 -3.51 -35.50 6.25
N GLU A 51 -3.66 -35.94 5.01
CA GLU A 51 -4.71 -36.87 4.59
C GLU A 51 -4.56 -38.22 5.30
N ALA A 52 -3.35 -38.79 5.36
CA ALA A 52 -3.10 -40.02 6.11
C ALA A 52 -3.45 -39.93 7.60
N ILE A 53 -3.31 -38.75 8.22
CA ILE A 53 -3.75 -38.50 9.60
C ILE A 53 -5.29 -38.42 9.68
N GLN A 54 -5.94 -37.81 8.69
CA GLN A 54 -7.40 -37.69 8.64
C GLN A 54 -8.09 -39.03 8.40
N ASP A 55 -7.51 -39.88 7.56
CA ASP A 55 -8.04 -41.21 7.22
C ASP A 55 -7.75 -42.28 8.29
N ASP A 56 -6.98 -41.95 9.34
CA ASP A 56 -6.70 -42.89 10.42
C ASP A 56 -7.92 -43.04 11.36
N ASP A 57 -8.72 -44.08 11.11
CA ASP A 57 -9.89 -44.47 11.92
C ASP A 57 -9.56 -44.84 13.37
N ALA A 58 -8.27 -45.07 13.71
CA ALA A 58 -7.85 -45.35 15.08
C ALA A 58 -7.70 -44.07 15.93
N LEU A 59 -7.76 -42.89 15.32
CA LEU A 59 -7.63 -41.60 16.01
C LEU A 59 -8.98 -40.91 16.16
N ASP A 60 -9.21 -40.29 17.31
CA ASP A 60 -10.30 -39.34 17.48
C ASP A 60 -9.98 -37.99 16.82
N ASP A 61 -11.03 -37.21 16.54
CA ASP A 61 -10.94 -35.91 15.84
C ASP A 61 -10.03 -34.91 16.56
N THR A 62 -9.97 -34.97 17.90
CA THR A 62 -9.11 -34.09 18.70
C THR A 62 -7.64 -34.40 18.48
N THR A 63 -7.30 -35.69 18.46
CA THR A 63 -5.95 -36.19 18.23
C THR A 63 -5.51 -35.95 16.79
N LYS A 64 -6.42 -36.13 15.81
CA LYS A 64 -6.19 -35.77 14.41
C LYS A 64 -5.84 -34.28 14.28
N GLY A 65 -6.63 -33.40 14.89
CA GLY A 65 -6.38 -31.96 14.90
C GLY A 65 -5.01 -31.60 15.50
N LEU A 66 -4.64 -32.19 16.64
CA LEU A 66 -3.33 -31.94 17.27
C LEU A 66 -2.16 -32.42 16.41
N ARG A 67 -2.30 -33.58 15.75
CA ARG A 67 -1.25 -34.12 14.87
C ARG A 67 -1.09 -33.29 13.59
N VAL A 68 -2.18 -32.83 12.99
CA VAL A 68 -2.11 -31.92 11.82
C VAL A 68 -1.52 -30.57 12.23
N ALA A 69 -1.86 -30.04 13.41
CA ALA A 69 -1.25 -28.80 13.91
C ALA A 69 0.26 -28.95 14.16
N ALA A 70 0.71 -30.08 14.71
CA ALA A 70 2.12 -30.39 14.86
C ALA A 70 2.82 -30.55 13.50
N LEU A 71 2.20 -31.25 12.54
CA LEU A 71 2.68 -31.36 11.17
C LEU A 71 2.81 -29.97 10.52
N TRP A 72 1.84 -29.07 10.70
CA TRP A 72 1.94 -27.70 10.19
C TRP A 72 3.11 -26.93 10.80
N ALA A 73 3.39 -27.12 12.09
CA ALA A 73 4.56 -26.51 12.73
C ALA A 73 5.90 -27.01 12.14
N GLU A 74 5.97 -28.26 11.68
CA GLU A 74 7.14 -28.79 10.94
C GLU A 74 7.31 -28.09 9.58
N TYR A 75 6.20 -27.73 8.91
CA TYR A 75 6.22 -27.14 7.56
C TYR A 75 6.29 -25.61 7.53
N GLN A 76 5.93 -24.94 8.63
CA GLN A 76 6.02 -23.48 8.77
C GLN A 76 7.37 -22.88 8.32
N PRO A 77 8.53 -23.43 8.74
CA PRO A 77 9.83 -22.92 8.30
C PRO A 77 10.03 -22.94 6.79
N HIS A 78 9.48 -23.94 6.09
CA HIS A 78 9.59 -24.05 4.64
C HIS A 78 8.78 -22.97 3.91
N VAL A 79 7.58 -22.65 4.41
CA VAL A 79 6.75 -21.55 3.90
C VAL A 79 7.44 -20.20 4.11
N THR A 80 7.98 -19.97 5.30
CA THR A 80 8.72 -18.74 5.62
C THR A 80 9.97 -18.59 4.75
N ALA A 81 10.75 -19.66 4.56
CA ALA A 81 11.95 -19.65 3.72
C ALA A 81 11.62 -19.33 2.26
N PHE A 82 10.60 -20.00 1.70
CA PHE A 82 10.15 -19.73 0.33
C PHE A 82 9.67 -18.29 0.16
N THR A 83 8.82 -17.80 1.08
CA THR A 83 8.28 -16.44 1.02
C THR A 83 9.37 -15.37 1.11
N THR A 84 10.37 -15.59 1.98
CA THR A 84 11.51 -14.67 2.13
C THR A 84 12.33 -14.58 0.85
N MET A 85 12.66 -15.73 0.26
CA MET A 85 13.42 -15.81 -0.99
C MET A 85 12.63 -15.25 -2.17
N ALA A 86 11.33 -15.57 -2.29
CA ALA A 86 10.46 -15.04 -3.34
C ALA A 86 10.35 -13.50 -3.26
N THR A 87 10.25 -12.94 -2.05
CA THR A 87 10.23 -11.49 -1.84
C THR A 87 11.56 -10.84 -2.22
N ALA A 88 12.68 -11.46 -1.88
CA ALA A 88 14.01 -10.98 -2.26
C ALA A 88 14.18 -10.97 -3.79
N GLN A 89 13.82 -12.05 -4.47
CA GLN A 89 13.93 -12.16 -5.93
C GLN A 89 12.96 -11.24 -6.66
N ALA A 90 11.74 -11.04 -6.15
CA ALA A 90 10.83 -10.04 -6.69
C ALA A 90 11.41 -8.61 -6.59
N GLY A 91 12.11 -8.30 -5.50
CA GLY A 91 12.84 -7.05 -5.33
C GLY A 91 14.00 -6.89 -6.34
N GLU A 92 14.77 -7.96 -6.57
CA GLU A 92 15.85 -7.96 -7.56
C GLU A 92 15.32 -7.77 -8.99
N ILE A 93 14.27 -8.50 -9.38
CA ILE A 93 13.63 -8.37 -10.70
C ILE A 93 13.09 -6.95 -10.88
N ALA A 94 12.40 -6.40 -9.87
CA ALA A 94 11.91 -5.02 -9.92
C ALA A 94 13.07 -4.01 -10.02
N SER A 95 14.19 -4.24 -9.33
CA SER A 95 15.37 -3.36 -9.40
C SER A 95 16.04 -3.39 -10.77
N GLN A 96 16.11 -4.56 -11.41
CA GLN A 96 16.64 -4.72 -12.76
C GLN A 96 15.73 -4.03 -13.77
N ALA A 97 14.42 -4.26 -13.68
CA ALA A 97 13.44 -3.59 -14.52
C ALA A 97 13.49 -2.06 -14.38
N LEU A 98 13.69 -1.53 -13.16
CA LEU A 98 13.84 -0.09 -12.93
C LEU A 98 15.19 0.44 -13.44
N ALA A 99 16.27 -0.33 -13.35
CA ALA A 99 17.58 0.05 -13.87
C ALA A 99 17.61 0.13 -15.41
N GLU A 100 16.74 -0.61 -16.09
CA GLU A 100 16.54 -0.55 -17.53
C GLU A 100 15.71 0.66 -17.98
N ILE A 101 15.04 1.37 -17.06
CA ILE A 101 14.29 2.59 -17.38
C ILE A 101 15.27 3.75 -17.51
N ASP A 102 15.36 4.30 -18.72
CA ASP A 102 16.08 5.55 -18.98
C ASP A 102 15.28 6.74 -18.42
N ILE A 103 15.59 7.10 -17.17
CA ILE A 103 14.95 8.23 -16.47
C ILE A 103 15.20 9.54 -17.23
N ASP A 104 16.37 9.72 -17.84
CA ASP A 104 16.70 10.93 -18.58
C ASP A 104 15.84 11.05 -19.84
N ALA A 105 15.60 9.94 -20.55
CA ALA A 105 14.66 9.91 -21.68
C ALA A 105 13.22 10.20 -21.25
N VAL A 106 12.74 9.61 -20.15
CA VAL A 106 11.40 9.87 -19.59
C VAL A 106 11.25 11.33 -19.17
N VAL A 107 12.27 11.91 -18.54
CA VAL A 107 12.29 13.33 -18.15
C VAL A 107 12.34 14.23 -19.37
N ALA A 108 13.14 13.91 -20.39
CA ALA A 108 13.22 14.67 -21.63
C ALA A 108 11.88 14.64 -22.40
N GLU A 109 11.21 13.50 -22.47
CA GLU A 109 9.88 13.36 -23.08
C GLU A 109 8.83 14.14 -22.29
N SER A 110 8.85 14.03 -20.97
CA SER A 110 7.96 14.78 -20.09
C SER A 110 8.15 16.29 -20.25
N LEU A 111 9.41 16.76 -20.27
CA LEU A 111 9.76 18.16 -20.49
C LEU A 111 9.34 18.64 -21.88
N ALA A 112 9.48 17.81 -22.92
CA ALA A 112 8.99 18.12 -24.27
C ALA A 112 7.45 18.29 -24.29
N GLY A 113 6.72 17.51 -23.49
CA GLY A 113 5.26 17.62 -23.35
C GLY A 113 4.78 18.90 -22.68
N VAL A 114 5.52 19.45 -21.71
CA VAL A 114 5.18 20.72 -21.04
C VAL A 114 5.86 21.95 -21.65
N ALA A 115 6.86 21.79 -22.51
CA ALA A 115 7.55 22.90 -23.19
C ALA A 115 6.59 23.92 -23.87
N PRO A 116 5.50 23.52 -24.54
CA PRO A 116 4.56 24.47 -25.14
C PRO A 116 3.78 25.27 -24.08
N MET A 117 3.47 24.65 -22.94
CA MET A 117 2.78 25.28 -21.81
C MET A 117 3.71 26.26 -21.10
N VAL A 118 4.96 25.88 -20.84
CA VAL A 118 5.99 26.74 -20.25
C VAL A 118 6.31 27.91 -21.17
N HIS A 119 6.43 27.67 -22.48
CA HIS A 119 6.62 28.74 -23.45
C HIS A 119 5.41 29.69 -23.47
N GLY A 120 4.19 29.13 -23.45
CA GLY A 120 2.93 29.91 -23.37
C GLY A 120 2.80 30.73 -22.08
N MET A 121 3.33 30.23 -20.96
CA MET A 121 3.32 30.93 -19.67
C MET A 121 4.41 32.02 -19.60
N ALA A 122 5.57 31.77 -20.20
CA ALA A 122 6.64 32.77 -20.33
C ALA A 122 6.30 33.87 -21.34
N SER A 123 5.55 33.56 -22.40
CA SER A 123 5.12 34.52 -23.43
C SER A 123 3.85 35.28 -23.05
N ASN A 124 3.02 34.76 -22.14
CA ASN A 124 1.88 35.48 -21.57
C ASN A 124 2.29 36.13 -20.26
N SER A 125 2.73 37.39 -20.36
CA SER A 125 3.24 38.24 -19.28
C SER A 125 2.22 38.61 -18.19
N ALA A 126 1.22 37.76 -17.91
CA ALA A 126 0.33 37.92 -16.75
C ALA A 126 0.91 37.26 -15.48
N TRP A 127 1.75 36.23 -15.64
CA TRP A 127 2.36 35.47 -14.53
C TRP A 127 3.87 35.73 -14.36
N ALA A 128 4.53 36.25 -15.39
CA ALA A 128 5.96 36.58 -15.38
C ALA A 128 6.24 38.05 -15.05
N GLN A 129 5.20 38.89 -14.98
CA GLN A 129 5.34 40.30 -14.63
C GLN A 129 5.33 40.41 -13.10
N ALA A 130 6.48 40.78 -12.53
CA ALA A 130 6.55 41.23 -11.14
C ALA A 130 5.92 42.62 -11.03
N ASP A 131 4.60 42.70 -11.21
CA ASP A 131 3.84 43.91 -10.95
C ASP A 131 3.86 44.18 -9.44
N PRO A 132 4.40 45.33 -8.99
CA PRO A 132 4.46 45.68 -7.57
C PRO A 132 3.10 45.58 -6.87
N ASP A 133 2.00 45.91 -7.55
CA ASP A 133 0.66 45.86 -6.97
C ASP A 133 0.17 44.42 -6.80
N GLN A 134 0.56 43.51 -7.69
CA GLN A 134 0.28 42.08 -7.56
C GLN A 134 1.11 41.44 -6.44
N MET A 135 2.38 41.84 -6.29
CA MET A 135 3.22 41.38 -5.19
C MET A 135 2.70 41.81 -3.83
N VAL A 136 2.17 43.04 -3.72
CA VAL A 136 1.46 43.49 -2.51
C VAL A 136 0.20 42.65 -2.27
N THR A 137 -0.58 42.37 -3.32
CA THR A 137 -1.81 41.57 -3.22
C THR A 137 -1.51 40.14 -2.74
N TYR A 138 -0.50 39.48 -3.31
CA TYR A 138 -0.08 38.14 -2.89
C TYR A 138 0.48 38.15 -1.46
N GLY A 139 1.24 39.18 -1.07
CA GLY A 139 1.70 39.36 0.31
C GLY A 139 0.56 39.48 1.30
N LEU A 140 -0.45 40.31 1.01
CA LEU A 140 -1.63 40.47 1.85
C LEU A 140 -2.44 39.18 2.00
N MET A 141 -2.56 38.37 0.95
CA MET A 141 -3.23 37.07 1.02
C MET A 141 -2.44 36.06 1.88
N ALA A 142 -1.11 36.07 1.79
CA ALA A 142 -0.26 35.23 2.62
C ALA A 142 -0.34 35.64 4.10
N ASP A 143 -0.27 36.94 4.40
CA ASP A 143 -0.41 37.48 5.76
C ASP A 143 -1.77 37.14 6.37
N TYR A 144 -2.85 37.23 5.58
CA TYR A 144 -4.19 36.84 6.02
C TYR A 144 -4.28 35.34 6.34
N ALA A 145 -3.71 34.47 5.50
CA ALA A 145 -3.72 33.04 5.73
C ALA A 145 -2.91 32.64 6.98
N VAL A 146 -1.78 33.31 7.24
CA VAL A 146 -0.98 33.11 8.45
C VAL A 146 -1.74 33.55 9.69
N ALA A 147 -2.37 34.72 9.67
CA ALA A 147 -3.18 35.21 10.78
C ALA A 147 -4.35 34.26 11.10
N GLN A 148 -5.08 33.80 10.08
CA GLN A 148 -6.17 32.83 10.26
C GLN A 148 -5.68 31.50 10.86
N SER A 149 -4.47 31.06 10.50
CA SER A 149 -3.88 29.85 11.05
C SER A 149 -3.48 30.01 12.51
N GLN A 150 -3.00 31.20 12.90
CA GLN A 150 -2.65 31.51 14.30
C GLN A 150 -3.90 31.54 15.18
N ASP A 151 -4.97 32.21 14.73
CA ASP A 151 -6.25 32.23 15.46
C ASP A 151 -6.81 30.82 15.67
N ALA A 152 -6.69 29.94 14.66
CA ALA A 152 -7.13 28.55 14.76
C ALA A 152 -6.30 27.73 15.76
N LEU A 153 -5.00 28.00 15.89
CA LEU A 153 -4.14 27.34 16.87
C LEU A 153 -4.46 27.80 18.30
N ASP A 154 -4.73 29.08 18.49
CA ASP A 154 -5.13 29.64 19.79
C ASP A 154 -6.48 29.07 20.27
N GLU A 155 -7.44 28.86 19.35
CA GLU A 155 -8.72 28.22 19.68
C GLU A 155 -8.54 26.74 20.11
N VAL A 156 -7.62 26.02 19.46
CA VAL A 156 -7.29 24.64 19.82
C VAL A 156 -6.60 24.58 21.19
N ASP A 157 -5.65 25.47 21.47
CA ASP A 157 -4.95 25.52 22.76
C ASP A 157 -5.91 25.86 23.91
N ALA A 158 -6.84 26.79 23.67
CA ALA A 158 -7.90 27.11 24.62
C ALA A 158 -8.81 25.91 24.94
N ALA A 159 -9.10 25.06 23.95
CA ALA A 159 -9.91 23.85 24.15
C ALA A 159 -9.20 22.79 25.00
N PHE A 160 -7.86 22.69 24.93
CA PHE A 160 -7.06 21.77 25.76
C PHE A 160 -6.92 22.22 27.23
N MET A 161 -7.16 23.50 27.52
CA MET A 161 -7.07 24.06 28.87
C MET A 161 -8.37 23.95 29.69
N ILE A 162 -9.46 23.44 29.10
CA ILE A 162 -10.72 23.18 29.83
C ILE A 162 -10.63 21.81 30.52
N PRO A 163 -10.59 21.73 31.86
CA PRO A 163 -10.57 20.45 32.56
C PRO A 163 -11.86 19.66 32.29
N PRO A 164 -11.78 18.32 32.11
CA PRO A 164 -12.96 17.50 31.85
C PRO A 164 -13.94 17.63 33.02
N ALA A 165 -15.23 17.82 32.68
CA ALA A 165 -16.29 17.86 33.68
C ALA A 165 -16.26 16.57 34.54
N PRO A 166 -16.41 16.68 35.87
CA PRO A 166 -16.35 15.53 36.75
C PRO A 166 -17.44 14.51 36.38
N PRO A 167 -17.16 13.20 36.48
CA PRO A 167 -18.12 12.17 36.11
C PRO A 167 -19.38 12.27 36.99
N ALA A 168 -20.55 12.19 36.34
CA ALA A 168 -21.83 12.16 37.05
C ALA A 168 -21.88 10.92 37.98
N PRO A 169 -22.44 11.06 39.21
CA PRO A 169 -22.54 9.94 40.14
C PRO A 169 -23.40 8.81 39.55
N PRO A 170 -23.06 7.54 39.82
CA PRO A 170 -23.78 6.40 39.29
C PRO A 170 -25.23 6.38 39.78
N ALA A 171 -26.15 6.11 38.86
CA ALA A 171 -27.58 5.99 39.16
C ALA A 171 -27.83 4.83 40.15
N GLU A 172 -28.69 5.07 41.14
CA GLU A 172 -29.08 4.04 42.12
C GLU A 172 -29.68 2.80 41.41
N PRO A 173 -29.30 1.58 41.83
CA PRO A 173 -29.81 0.36 41.23
C PRO A 173 -31.32 0.22 41.48
N ALA A 174 -32.07 -0.02 40.40
CA ALA A 174 -33.51 -0.24 40.44
C ALA A 174 -33.85 -1.43 41.35
N ARG A 175 -34.77 -1.22 42.30
CA ARG A 175 -35.29 -2.29 43.16
C ARG A 175 -35.97 -3.38 42.31
N PRO A 176 -35.75 -4.68 42.61
CA PRO A 176 -36.40 -5.76 41.87
C PRO A 176 -37.92 -5.68 42.01
N ALA A 177 -38.63 -5.87 40.90
CA ALA A 177 -40.09 -5.98 40.89
C ALA A 177 -40.53 -7.23 41.66
N GLU A 178 -41.51 -7.05 42.54
CA GLU A 178 -42.12 -8.11 43.36
C GLU A 178 -42.85 -9.12 42.44
N PRO A 179 -42.69 -10.44 42.63
CA PRO A 179 -43.34 -11.42 41.77
C PRO A 179 -44.86 -11.44 42.04
N ALA A 180 -45.65 -11.27 40.98
CA ALA A 180 -47.10 -11.39 41.03
C ALA A 180 -47.50 -12.79 41.51
N LYS A 181 -48.30 -12.85 42.58
CA LYS A 181 -48.95 -14.09 43.04
C LYS A 181 -50.02 -14.51 42.03
N ILE A 182 -50.06 -15.83 41.81
CA ILE A 182 -50.95 -16.63 40.95
C ILE A 182 -52.42 -16.23 41.13
#